data_AF-A0A0G0TE02-F1
#
_entry.id   AF-A0A0G0TE02-F1
#
_cell.length_a   1.000
_cell.length_b   1.000
_cell.length_c   1.000
_cell.angle_alpha   90.00
_cell.angle_beta   90.00
_cell.angle_gamma   90.00
#
_symmetry.space_group_name_H-M   'P 1'
#
loop_
_entity.id
_entity.type
_entity.pdbx_description
1 polymer ?
#
loop_
_entity_poly.entity_id
_entity_poly.type
_entity_poly.pdbx_seq_one_letter_code
_entity_poly.pdbx_strand_id
1 'polypeptide(L)'
;MHKYFLGWIILIAVSFIGTGTLMAVQGFQAQKDVKANVTAEKISLGVAEKADGTRDEAVAEFVPAVYQGKPLAEAKLPDALLWQREIIREHTLTSTKGLTFAEMPRTIPKLDEAGNQIIGEDGKPVMMLNAARDIWTQSTTLQSALLQGYMAWKLSELVMGLGAAFIFMGLAALMIGIPLTRKK
;
A
#
# COMPACT_ATOMS: atom_id res chain seq x y z
N MET A 1 16.92 -11.03 -50.29
CA MET A 1 16.34 -11.38 -48.97
C MET A 1 17.06 -10.76 -47.77
N HIS A 2 18.40 -10.67 -47.72
CA HIS A 2 19.12 -10.26 -46.51
C HIS A 2 18.95 -8.77 -46.07
N LYS A 3 18.71 -7.83 -47.00
CA LYS A 3 18.51 -6.40 -46.67
C LYS A 3 17.17 -6.14 -45.95
N TYR A 4 16.12 -6.86 -46.33
CA TYR A 4 14.81 -6.77 -45.66
C TYR A 4 14.88 -7.30 -44.23
N PHE A 5 15.61 -8.41 -44.01
CA PHE A 5 15.80 -8.99 -42.68
C PHE A 5 16.48 -8.01 -41.69
N LEU A 6 17.49 -7.25 -42.14
CA LEU A 6 18.14 -6.23 -41.30
C LEU A 6 17.24 -5.03 -41.00
N GLY A 7 16.42 -4.60 -41.96
CA GLY A 7 15.44 -3.52 -41.76
C GLY A 7 14.41 -3.88 -40.67
N TRP A 8 13.96 -5.14 -40.63
CA TRP A 8 13.06 -5.64 -39.60
C TRP A 8 13.69 -5.61 -38.20
N ILE A 9 14.97 -5.96 -38.06
CA ILE A 9 15.67 -5.91 -36.75
C ILE A 9 15.71 -4.47 -36.20
N ILE A 10 16.00 -3.49 -37.05
CA ILE A 10 16.02 -2.08 -36.63
C ILE A 10 14.61 -1.60 -36.23
N LEU A 11 13.58 -1.95 -37.00
CA LEU A 11 12.19 -1.61 -36.67
C LEU A 11 11.76 -2.22 -35.33
N ILE A 12 12.06 -3.50 -35.11
CA ILE A 12 11.78 -4.19 -33.84
C ILE A 12 12.53 -3.48 -32.71
N ALA A 13 13.82 -3.18 -32.88
CA ALA A 13 14.61 -2.53 -31.86
C ALA A 13 14.05 -1.15 -31.45
N VAL A 14 13.63 -0.34 -32.41
CA VAL A 14 12.97 0.95 -32.15
C VAL A 14 11.64 0.75 -31.43
N SER A 15 10.85 -0.24 -31.81
CA SER A 15 9.59 -0.58 -31.11
C SER A 15 9.85 -0.96 -29.66
N PHE A 16 10.86 -1.79 -29.38
CA PHE A 16 11.22 -2.19 -28.02
C PHE A 16 11.63 -0.99 -27.16
N ILE A 17 12.43 -0.06 -27.72
CA ILE A 17 12.81 1.18 -27.02
C ILE A 17 11.57 2.05 -26.75
N GLY A 18 10.70 2.22 -27.74
CA GLY A 18 9.47 3.01 -27.60
C GLY A 18 8.55 2.46 -26.51
N THR A 19 8.26 1.15 -26.56
CA THR A 19 7.44 0.49 -25.55
C THR A 19 8.08 0.53 -24.18
N GLY A 20 9.38 0.25 -24.07
CA GLY A 20 10.09 0.28 -22.78
C GLY A 20 10.10 1.68 -22.14
N THR A 21 10.24 2.73 -22.95
CA THR A 21 10.16 4.13 -22.49
C THR A 21 8.77 4.45 -21.96
N LEU A 22 7.72 4.05 -22.68
CA LEU A 22 6.34 4.24 -22.24
C LEU A 22 6.07 3.54 -20.91
N MET A 23 6.52 2.30 -20.75
CA MET A 23 6.38 1.54 -19.49
C MET A 23 7.09 2.22 -18.33
N ALA A 24 8.32 2.72 -18.54
CA ALA A 24 9.06 3.44 -17.50
C ALA A 24 8.35 4.73 -17.07
N VAL A 25 7.80 5.49 -18.01
CA VAL A 25 7.04 6.72 -17.73
C VAL A 25 5.76 6.41 -16.96
N GLN A 26 4.99 5.40 -17.38
CA GLN A 26 3.76 5.00 -16.71
C GLN A 26 4.01 4.48 -15.30
N GLY A 27 5.07 3.70 -15.09
CA GLY A 27 5.47 3.28 -13.75
C GLY A 27 5.80 4.49 -12.87
N PHE A 28 6.61 5.42 -13.36
CA PHE A 28 6.96 6.61 -12.59
C PHE A 28 5.75 7.49 -12.24
N GLN A 29 4.79 7.61 -13.17
CA GLN A 29 3.51 8.30 -12.92
C GLN A 29 2.71 7.59 -11.81
N ALA A 30 2.58 6.26 -11.87
CA ALA A 30 1.87 5.50 -10.84
C ALA A 30 2.48 5.68 -9.44
N GLN A 31 3.81 5.74 -9.32
CA GLN A 31 4.46 6.05 -8.03
C GLN A 31 4.14 7.46 -7.53
N LYS A 32 4.15 8.45 -8.44
CA LYS A 32 3.78 9.82 -8.11
C LYS A 32 2.34 9.91 -7.62
N ASP A 33 1.42 9.21 -8.26
CA ASP A 33 0.01 9.22 -7.89
C ASP A 33 -0.22 8.60 -6.51
N VAL A 34 0.41 7.45 -6.23
CA VAL A 34 0.37 6.85 -4.89
C VAL A 34 0.93 7.82 -3.84
N LYS A 35 2.08 8.44 -4.10
CA LYS A 35 2.68 9.40 -3.17
C LYS A 35 1.80 10.65 -2.99
N ALA A 36 1.22 11.16 -4.06
CA ALA A 36 0.33 12.33 -4.03
C ALA A 36 -0.92 12.04 -3.20
N ASN A 37 -1.56 10.88 -3.40
CA ASN A 37 -2.72 10.46 -2.63
C ASN A 37 -2.38 10.32 -1.14
N VAL A 38 -1.27 9.64 -0.79
CA VAL A 38 -0.85 9.51 0.61
C VAL A 38 -0.52 10.85 1.25
N THR A 39 0.07 11.78 0.48
CA THR A 39 0.35 13.14 0.97
C THR A 39 -0.94 13.93 1.20
N ALA A 40 -1.93 13.78 0.32
CA ALA A 40 -3.22 14.45 0.42
C ALA A 40 -4.00 14.01 1.67
N GLU A 41 -3.91 12.73 2.03
CA GLU A 41 -4.54 12.15 3.23
C GLU A 41 -3.85 12.57 4.55
N LYS A 42 -2.70 13.26 4.49
CA LYS A 42 -1.93 13.74 5.66
C LYS A 42 -1.66 12.67 6.72
N ILE A 43 -1.51 11.42 6.28
CA ILE A 43 -1.23 10.31 7.19
C ILE A 43 0.22 10.44 7.68
N SER A 44 0.39 10.43 8.99
CA SER A 44 1.69 10.44 9.65
C SER A 44 1.90 9.14 10.42
N LEU A 45 3.16 8.71 10.51
CA LEU A 45 3.53 7.63 11.39
C LEU A 45 3.43 8.13 12.84
N GLY A 46 2.82 7.31 13.70
CA GLY A 46 2.76 7.59 15.13
C GLY A 46 4.14 7.78 15.74
N VAL A 47 4.16 8.34 16.95
CA VAL A 47 5.35 8.38 17.80
C VAL A 47 5.18 7.31 18.88
N ALA A 48 6.22 6.51 19.11
CA ALA A 48 6.14 5.42 20.08
C ALA A 48 6.00 5.94 21.51
N GLU A 49 6.55 7.11 21.82
CA GLU A 49 6.41 7.76 23.11
C GLU A 49 5.36 8.87 22.99
N LYS A 50 4.24 8.74 23.70
CA LYS A 50 3.15 9.72 23.69
C LYS A 50 3.43 10.83 24.69
N ALA A 51 2.81 11.99 24.47
CA ALA A 51 2.97 13.17 25.34
C ALA A 51 2.44 12.95 26.77
N ASP A 52 1.63 11.91 26.99
CA ASP A 52 1.12 11.47 28.29
C ASP A 52 2.08 10.54 29.06
N GLY A 53 3.26 10.25 28.49
CA GLY A 53 4.26 9.34 29.06
C GLY A 53 3.95 7.86 28.83
N THR A 54 2.87 7.52 28.13
CA THR A 54 2.57 6.14 27.73
C THR A 54 3.31 5.77 26.44
N ARG A 55 3.64 4.48 26.32
CA ARG A 55 4.34 3.95 25.14
C ARG A 55 3.37 3.19 24.25
N ASP A 56 3.34 3.54 22.98
CA ASP A 56 2.65 2.79 21.94
C ASP A 56 3.54 1.63 21.46
N GLU A 57 3.27 0.43 21.98
CA GLU A 57 4.08 -0.76 21.68
C GLU A 57 4.02 -1.12 20.19
N ALA A 58 2.87 -0.98 19.55
CA ALA A 58 2.70 -1.24 18.12
C ALA A 58 3.59 -0.32 17.27
N VAL A 59 3.62 0.98 17.58
CA VAL A 59 4.50 1.93 16.87
C VAL A 59 5.97 1.63 17.17
N ALA A 60 6.30 1.28 18.42
CA ALA A 60 7.66 0.96 18.83
C ALA A 60 8.22 -0.29 18.13
N GLU A 61 7.36 -1.27 17.85
CA GLU A 61 7.71 -2.52 17.19
C GLU A 61 7.87 -2.33 15.67
N PHE A 62 6.89 -1.71 15.01
CA PHE A 62 6.84 -1.67 13.55
C PHE A 62 7.54 -0.46 12.93
N VAL A 63 7.62 0.67 13.64
CA VAL A 63 8.16 1.92 13.06
C VAL A 63 9.58 2.18 13.56
N PRO A 64 10.58 2.17 12.66
CA PRO A 64 11.93 2.56 13.04
C PRO A 64 11.96 3.99 13.58
N ALA A 65 12.73 4.23 14.65
CA ALA A 65 12.78 5.52 15.35
C ALA A 65 13.05 6.73 14.41
N VAL A 66 13.82 6.52 13.34
CA VAL A 66 14.16 7.56 12.34
C VAL A 66 12.94 8.07 11.55
N TYR A 67 11.85 7.30 11.50
CA TYR A 67 10.63 7.60 10.75
C TYR A 67 9.42 7.94 11.63
N GLN A 68 9.53 7.83 12.95
CA GLN A 68 8.46 8.18 13.87
C GLN A 68 8.12 9.67 13.78
N GLY A 69 6.82 9.99 13.79
CA GLY A 69 6.32 11.36 13.66
C GLY A 69 6.44 11.98 12.27
N LYS A 70 7.02 11.28 11.28
CA LYS A 70 7.13 11.78 9.92
C LYS A 70 5.88 11.49 9.10
N PRO A 71 5.55 12.33 8.10
CA PRO A 71 4.54 12.00 7.11
C PRO A 71 4.88 10.69 6.39
N LEU A 72 3.87 9.86 6.09
CA LEU A 72 4.08 8.61 5.35
C LEU A 72 4.81 8.85 4.03
N ALA A 73 4.46 9.94 3.34
CA ALA A 73 5.03 10.38 2.06
C ALA A 73 6.54 10.68 2.10
N GLU A 74 7.07 10.98 3.29
CA GLU A 74 8.48 11.32 3.53
C GLU A 74 9.25 10.13 4.13
N ALA A 75 8.55 9.19 4.78
CA ALA A 75 9.12 7.91 5.15
C ALA A 75 9.36 7.04 3.90
N LYS A 76 10.09 5.93 4.05
CA LYS A 76 10.25 4.92 2.99
C LYS A 76 8.87 4.40 2.59
N LEU A 77 8.21 5.07 1.64
CA LEU A 77 6.77 5.02 1.42
C LEU A 77 6.19 3.60 1.31
N PRO A 78 6.76 2.66 0.52
CA PRO A 78 6.21 1.31 0.47
C PRO A 78 6.24 0.62 1.83
N ASP A 79 7.33 0.74 2.58
CA ASP A 79 7.45 0.12 3.91
C ASP A 79 6.56 0.83 4.93
N ALA A 80 6.47 2.16 4.85
CA ALA A 80 5.65 2.98 5.75
C ALA A 80 4.15 2.65 5.65
N LEU A 81 3.66 2.30 4.45
CA LEU A 81 2.29 1.82 4.25
C LEU A 81 2.04 0.48 4.98
N LEU A 82 3.02 -0.43 4.97
CA LEU A 82 2.94 -1.69 5.69
C LEU A 82 3.01 -1.50 7.21
N TRP A 83 3.90 -0.65 7.71
CA TRP A 83 3.99 -0.34 9.14
C TRP A 83 2.68 0.25 9.65
N GLN A 84 2.12 1.24 8.94
CA GLN A 84 0.86 1.85 9.34
C GLN A 84 -0.29 0.85 9.35
N ARG A 85 -0.34 -0.07 8.37
CA ARG A 85 -1.32 -1.15 8.32
C ARG A 85 -1.24 -2.03 9.58
N GLU A 86 -0.04 -2.41 9.99
CA GLU A 86 0.15 -3.30 11.14
C GLU A 86 -0.15 -2.60 12.46
N ILE A 87 0.23 -1.33 12.60
CA ILE A 87 -0.17 -0.49 13.75
C ILE A 87 -1.70 -0.44 13.88
N ILE A 88 -2.41 -0.19 12.77
CA ILE A 88 -3.87 -0.16 12.76
C ILE A 88 -4.43 -1.52 13.20
N ARG A 89 -3.85 -2.62 12.72
CA ARG A 89 -4.28 -3.97 13.10
C ARG A 89 -4.13 -4.20 14.60
N GLU A 90 -2.99 -3.84 15.18
CA GLU A 90 -2.70 -4.02 16.60
C GLU A 90 -3.59 -3.14 17.49
N HIS A 91 -3.80 -1.88 17.11
CA HIS A 91 -4.74 -0.98 17.79
C HIS A 91 -6.18 -1.50 17.71
N THR A 92 -6.55 -2.12 16.60
CA THR A 92 -7.88 -2.72 16.44
C THR A 92 -8.04 -3.93 17.35
N LEU A 93 -7.06 -4.85 17.36
CA LEU A 93 -7.06 -6.00 18.27
C LEU A 93 -7.10 -5.56 19.73
N THR A 94 -6.30 -4.58 20.12
CA THR A 94 -6.30 -4.02 21.48
C THR A 94 -7.67 -3.44 21.83
N SER A 95 -8.29 -2.69 20.91
CA SER A 95 -9.61 -2.08 21.11
C SER A 95 -10.74 -3.11 21.20
N THR A 96 -10.62 -4.25 20.50
CA THR A 96 -11.61 -5.34 20.52
C THR A 96 -11.27 -6.43 21.53
N LYS A 97 -10.31 -6.19 22.44
CA LYS A 97 -9.85 -7.16 23.45
C LYS A 97 -9.37 -8.49 22.85
N GLY A 98 -8.72 -8.42 21.69
CA GLY A 98 -8.19 -9.56 20.95
C GLY A 98 -9.22 -10.30 20.10
N LEU A 99 -10.49 -9.89 20.11
CA LEU A 99 -11.53 -10.55 19.32
C LEU A 99 -11.49 -10.10 17.86
N THR A 100 -11.58 -11.07 16.95
CA THR A 100 -11.73 -10.84 15.51
C THR A 100 -13.18 -10.54 15.13
N PHE A 101 -13.39 -10.05 13.90
CA PHE A 101 -14.73 -9.74 13.39
C PHE A 101 -15.76 -10.86 13.55
N ALA A 102 -15.33 -12.11 13.30
CA ALA A 102 -16.20 -13.27 13.32
C ALA A 102 -16.56 -13.71 14.75
N GLU A 103 -15.70 -13.39 15.71
CA GLU A 103 -15.90 -13.73 17.13
C GLU A 103 -16.79 -12.71 17.84
N MET A 104 -17.06 -11.56 17.22
CA MET A 104 -17.90 -10.51 17.79
C MET A 104 -19.36 -10.62 17.34
N PRO A 105 -20.33 -10.59 18.29
CA PRO A 105 -21.75 -10.57 17.94
C PRO A 105 -22.12 -9.24 17.29
N ARG A 106 -23.16 -9.26 16.44
CA ARG A 106 -23.68 -8.06 15.76
C ARG A 106 -24.29 -7.05 16.74
N THR A 107 -24.88 -7.57 17.81
CA THR A 107 -25.53 -6.79 18.85
C THR A 107 -25.02 -7.20 20.21
N ILE A 108 -24.87 -6.22 21.10
CA ILE A 108 -24.48 -6.41 22.49
C ILE A 108 -25.55 -5.80 23.40
N PRO A 109 -25.78 -6.33 24.61
CA PRO A 109 -26.71 -5.72 25.55
C PRO A 109 -26.22 -4.32 25.90
N LYS A 110 -27.13 -3.34 25.88
CA LYS A 110 -26.84 -1.98 26.29
C LYS A 110 -26.57 -1.96 27.80
N LEU A 111 -25.45 -1.38 28.19
CA LEU A 111 -25.06 -1.22 29.58
C LEU A 111 -25.44 0.18 30.09
N ASP A 112 -25.82 0.28 31.35
CA ASP A 112 -26.02 1.55 32.06
C ASP A 112 -24.69 2.13 32.59
N GLU A 113 -24.74 3.30 33.23
CA GLU A 113 -23.55 3.95 33.84
C GLU A 113 -22.89 3.11 34.95
N ALA A 114 -23.60 2.14 35.50
CA ALA A 114 -23.11 1.20 36.51
C ALA A 114 -22.58 -0.12 35.89
N GLY A 115 -22.63 -0.27 34.56
CA GLY A 115 -22.18 -1.46 33.84
C GLY A 115 -23.19 -2.63 33.84
N ASN A 116 -24.43 -2.41 34.27
CA ASN A 116 -25.49 -3.40 34.27
C ASN A 116 -26.31 -3.35 32.97
N GLN A 117 -26.87 -4.49 32.56
CA GLN A 117 -27.67 -4.57 31.34
C GLN A 117 -29.01 -3.86 31.53
N ILE A 118 -29.34 -2.93 30.61
CA ILE A 118 -30.63 -2.27 30.58
C ILE A 118 -31.67 -3.27 30.10
N ILE A 119 -32.63 -3.59 30.96
CA ILE A 119 -33.75 -4.49 30.65
C ILE A 119 -34.89 -3.64 30.08
N GLY A 120 -35.41 -4.02 28.91
CA GLY A 120 -36.58 -3.38 28.30
C GLY A 120 -37.88 -3.80 28.97
N GLU A 121 -39.00 -3.14 28.62
CA GLU A 121 -40.33 -3.43 29.18
C GLU A 121 -40.75 -4.91 29.02
N ASP A 122 -40.20 -5.58 28.02
CA ASP A 122 -40.43 -6.98 27.66
C ASP A 122 -39.67 -7.99 28.55
N GLY A 123 -38.91 -7.51 29.54
CA GLY A 123 -38.05 -8.34 30.40
C GLY A 123 -36.80 -8.89 29.71
N LYS A 124 -36.49 -8.43 28.49
CA LYS A 124 -35.28 -8.81 27.73
C LYS A 124 -34.27 -7.65 27.72
N PRO A 125 -32.95 -7.93 27.68
CA PRO A 125 -31.95 -6.87 27.56
C PRO A 125 -32.15 -6.08 26.26
N VAL A 126 -32.10 -4.75 26.35
CA VAL A 126 -32.11 -3.86 25.19
C VAL A 126 -30.80 -4.07 24.44
N MET A 127 -30.88 -4.67 23.25
CA MET A 127 -29.73 -4.92 22.41
C MET A 127 -29.37 -3.66 21.61
N MET A 128 -28.10 -3.28 21.58
CA MET A 128 -27.56 -2.22 20.74
C MET A 128 -26.55 -2.77 19.73
N LEU A 129 -26.28 -2.01 18.67
CA LEU A 129 -25.27 -2.37 17.68
C LEU A 129 -23.88 -2.38 18.33
N ASN A 130 -23.07 -3.39 18.00
CA ASN A 130 -21.72 -3.53 18.52
C ASN A 130 -20.75 -2.57 17.82
N ALA A 131 -20.47 -1.42 18.43
CA ALA A 131 -19.53 -0.44 17.90
C ALA A 131 -18.11 -1.01 17.70
N ALA A 132 -17.67 -1.97 18.52
CA ALA A 132 -16.36 -2.61 18.36
C ALA A 132 -16.27 -3.42 17.05
N ARG A 133 -17.39 -3.99 16.61
CA ARG A 133 -17.49 -4.70 15.32
C ARG A 133 -17.43 -3.73 14.12
N ASP A 134 -17.94 -2.52 14.28
CA ASP A 134 -17.86 -1.48 13.26
C ASP A 134 -16.43 -0.94 13.12
N ILE A 135 -15.72 -0.74 14.23
CA ILE A 135 -14.29 -0.39 14.24
C ILE A 135 -13.47 -1.41 13.43
N TRP A 136 -13.74 -2.70 13.60
CA TRP A 136 -13.04 -3.74 12.84
C TRP A 136 -13.28 -3.64 11.33
N THR A 137 -14.49 -3.27 10.92
CA THR A 137 -14.83 -3.09 9.50
C THR A 137 -14.10 -1.89 8.90
N GLN A 138 -14.09 -0.76 9.61
CA GLN A 138 -13.35 0.44 9.20
C GLN A 138 -11.85 0.17 9.14
N SER A 139 -11.30 -0.47 10.17
CA SER A 139 -9.90 -0.87 10.23
C SER A 139 -9.50 -1.78 9.07
N THR A 140 -10.30 -2.80 8.77
CA THR A 140 -10.05 -3.71 7.65
C THR A 140 -10.05 -2.96 6.31
N THR A 141 -10.95 -1.99 6.15
CA THR A 141 -11.01 -1.14 4.96
C THR A 141 -9.74 -0.29 4.81
N LEU A 142 -9.30 0.36 5.89
CA LEU A 142 -8.08 1.17 5.90
C LEU A 142 -6.82 0.32 5.66
N GLN A 143 -6.71 -0.83 6.32
CA GLN A 143 -5.62 -1.80 6.10
C GLN A 143 -5.56 -2.27 4.65
N SER A 144 -6.73 -2.52 4.04
CA SER A 144 -6.81 -2.94 2.63
C SER A 144 -6.38 -1.82 1.69
N ALA A 145 -6.80 -0.57 1.95
CA ALA A 145 -6.39 0.58 1.16
C ALA A 145 -4.86 0.81 1.23
N LEU A 146 -4.25 0.70 2.42
CA LEU A 146 -2.80 0.81 2.60
C LEU A 146 -2.06 -0.32 1.88
N LEU A 147 -2.56 -1.55 1.95
CA LEU A 147 -2.00 -2.69 1.21
C LEU A 147 -2.11 -2.52 -0.30
N GLN A 148 -3.24 -2.00 -0.79
CA GLN A 148 -3.42 -1.66 -2.21
C GLN A 148 -2.42 -0.60 -2.66
N GLY A 149 -2.18 0.43 -1.84
CA GLY A 149 -1.14 1.44 -2.09
C GLY A 149 0.26 0.82 -2.19
N TYR A 150 0.60 -0.10 -1.27
CA TYR A 150 1.86 -0.84 -1.31
C TYR A 150 2.00 -1.68 -2.59
N MET A 151 0.95 -2.43 -2.93
CA MET A 151 0.94 -3.27 -4.14
C MET A 151 1.05 -2.44 -5.41
N ALA A 152 0.36 -1.31 -5.49
CA ALA A 152 0.47 -0.37 -6.62
C ALA A 152 1.90 0.16 -6.78
N TRP A 153 2.56 0.50 -5.67
CA TRP A 153 3.96 0.91 -5.70
C TRP A 153 4.89 -0.20 -6.23
N LYS A 154 4.72 -1.44 -5.75
CA LYS A 154 5.53 -2.59 -6.18
C LYS A 154 5.28 -3.00 -7.63
N LEU A 155 4.03 -2.94 -8.07
CA LEU A 155 3.69 -3.16 -9.48
C LEU A 155 4.34 -2.10 -10.37
N SER A 156 4.36 -0.84 -9.92
CA SER A 156 5.08 0.20 -10.65
C SER A 156 6.59 -0.07 -10.75
N GLU A 157 7.25 -0.46 -9.65
CA GLU A 157 8.68 -0.83 -9.68
C GLU A 157 8.95 -1.95 -10.69
N LEU A 158 8.07 -2.96 -10.74
CA LEU A 158 8.15 -4.05 -11.71
C LEU A 158 7.98 -3.55 -13.15
N VAL A 159 6.98 -2.70 -13.42
CA VAL A 159 6.72 -2.16 -14.76
C VAL A 159 7.88 -1.29 -15.23
N MET A 160 8.45 -0.46 -14.35
CA MET A 160 9.65 0.32 -14.67
C MET A 160 10.85 -0.57 -14.96
N GLY A 161 11.07 -1.61 -14.15
CA GLY A 161 12.15 -2.58 -14.36
C GLY A 161 12.03 -3.31 -15.70
N LEU A 162 10.81 -3.73 -16.07
CA LEU A 162 10.53 -4.35 -17.36
C LEU A 162 10.72 -3.37 -18.52
N GLY A 163 10.30 -2.12 -18.35
CA GLY A 163 10.54 -1.04 -19.31
C GLY A 163 12.03 -0.80 -19.56
N ALA A 164 12.84 -0.77 -18.49
CA ALA A 164 14.29 -0.66 -18.58
C ALA A 164 14.92 -1.85 -19.31
N ALA A 165 14.44 -3.08 -19.05
CA ALA A 165 14.90 -4.27 -19.76
C ALA A 165 14.56 -4.20 -21.27
N PHE A 166 13.39 -3.67 -21.64
CA PHE A 166 12.99 -3.50 -23.04
C PHE A 166 13.84 -2.46 -23.77
N ILE A 167 14.12 -1.34 -23.11
CA ILE A 167 15.05 -0.33 -23.64
C ILE A 167 16.43 -0.96 -23.85
N PHE A 168 16.94 -1.70 -22.86
CA PHE A 168 18.24 -2.36 -22.94
C PHE A 168 18.30 -3.36 -24.10
N MET A 169 17.29 -4.22 -24.25
CA MET A 169 17.20 -5.16 -25.38
C MET A 169 17.15 -4.45 -26.73
N GLY A 170 16.36 -3.36 -26.83
CA GLY A 170 16.28 -2.58 -28.06
C GLY A 170 17.62 -1.88 -28.40
N LEU A 171 18.32 -1.33 -27.41
CA LEU A 171 19.65 -0.75 -27.61
C LEU A 171 20.68 -1.82 -28.03
N ALA A 172 20.65 -3.01 -27.42
CA ALA A 172 21.51 -4.12 -27.81
C ALA A 172 21.25 -4.56 -29.26
N ALA A 173 19.99 -4.63 -29.67
CA ALA A 173 19.62 -4.95 -31.04
C ALA A 173 20.08 -3.87 -32.05
N LEU A 174 20.02 -2.58 -31.70
CA LEU A 174 20.58 -1.50 -32.54
C LEU A 174 22.11 -1.59 -32.65
N MET A 175 22.80 -1.83 -31.53
CA MET A 175 24.26 -2.00 -31.49
C MET A 175 24.75 -3.12 -32.41
N ILE A 176 23.97 -4.19 -32.57
CA ILE A 176 24.30 -5.29 -33.49
C ILE A 176 23.82 -4.98 -34.93
N GLY A 177 22.62 -4.43 -35.08
CA GLY A 177 21.99 -4.17 -36.37
C GLY A 177 22.70 -3.10 -37.22
N ILE A 178 23.17 -2.01 -36.61
CA ILE A 178 23.84 -0.88 -37.30
C ILE A 178 25.18 -1.26 -37.94
N PRO A 179 26.14 -1.94 -37.26
CA PRO A 179 27.38 -2.34 -37.92
C PRO A 179 27.16 -3.41 -38.99
N LEU A 180 26.14 -4.27 -38.85
CA LEU A 180 25.76 -5.24 -39.89
C LEU A 180 25.19 -4.58 -41.15
N THR A 181 24.51 -3.42 -41.04
CA THR A 181 24.00 -2.70 -42.23
C THR A 181 25.12 -1.97 -42.96
N ARG A 182 26.16 -1.51 -42.25
CA ARG A 182 27.30 -0.77 -42.82
C ARG A 182 28.38 -1.64 -43.47
N LYS A 183 28.49 -2.93 -43.11
CA LYS A 183 29.48 -3.87 -43.67
C LYS A 183 29.09 -4.46 -45.04
N LYS A 184 28.01 -3.98 -45.66
CA LYS A 184 27.56 -4.34 -47.02
C LYS A 184 27.37 -3.10 -47.87
#